data_AF-A0A2D5N4S6-F1
#
_entry.id   AF-A0A2D5N4S6-F1
#
_cell.length_a   1.000
_cell.length_b   1.000
_cell.length_c   1.000
_cell.angle_alpha   90.00
_cell.angle_beta   90.00
_cell.angle_gamma   90.00
#
_symmetry.space_group_name_H-M   'P 1'
#
loop_
_entity.id
_entity.type
_entity.pdbx_description
1 polymer ?
#
loop_
_entity_poly.entity_id
_entity_poly.type
_entity_poly.pdbx_seq_one_letter_code
_entity_poly.pdbx_strand_id
1 'polypeptide(L)'
;MELATFDWLIIFLFFAVSLGIGIYVSKSSGKSANDFFLSGRSMPWWLLGLSMVATTFSTDTPNLVTDLVRTNGVSGNWVWWAFLITGLLTVFVYAKLWRKSNVNTDLEFYELRYGGKPASFLRKFRAIYLGVIFNVITMASVTLAAIKIGGIMLGLEPWETVITAGLVTVTFSAIGGFKGVVYTDVILFFVAMGGAIGAAYYLVNLPEVGGVQALLSHENVIDKISILPDFGNREALITLLIIPLAVQWWSSWYPGAEPGGGGYIAQRMLAAKDENHAIGATFFFNIMHYA
;
A
#
# COMPACT_ATOMS: atom_id res chain seq x y z
N MET A 1 -15.97 21.22 13.17
CA MET A 1 -14.58 21.57 13.49
C MET A 1 -14.19 22.65 12.48
N GLU A 2 -13.81 23.85 12.90
CA GLU A 2 -13.35 24.87 11.96
C GLU A 2 -11.83 24.75 11.80
N LEU A 3 -11.37 24.50 10.58
CA LEU A 3 -9.95 24.45 10.27
C LEU A 3 -9.34 25.86 10.34
N ALA A 4 -8.21 25.98 11.03
CA ALA A 4 -7.47 27.22 11.09
C ALA A 4 -6.84 27.54 9.73
N THR A 5 -6.50 28.80 9.49
CA THR A 5 -5.77 29.23 8.27
C THR A 5 -4.47 28.45 8.08
N PHE A 6 -3.81 28.09 9.19
CA PHE A 6 -2.59 27.29 9.15
C PHE A 6 -2.82 25.86 8.62
N ASP A 7 -3.95 25.23 8.99
CA ASP A 7 -4.31 23.90 8.50
C ASP A 7 -4.56 23.92 6.98
N TRP A 8 -5.27 24.94 6.50
CA TRP A 8 -5.50 25.14 5.07
C TRP A 8 -4.19 25.35 4.30
N LEU A 9 -3.24 26.09 4.87
CA LEU A 9 -1.93 26.30 4.27
C LEU A 9 -1.15 24.99 4.14
N ILE A 10 -1.20 24.11 5.15
CA ILE A 10 -0.57 22.78 5.09
C ILE A 10 -1.19 21.94 3.98
N ILE A 11 -2.53 21.88 3.92
CA ILE A 11 -3.26 21.12 2.91
C ILE A 11 -2.92 21.62 1.50
N PHE A 12 -2.96 22.94 1.29
CA PHE A 12 -2.63 23.54 0.00
C PHE A 12 -1.18 23.26 -0.40
N LEU A 13 -0.22 23.43 0.51
CA LEU A 13 1.19 23.17 0.25
C LEU A 13 1.42 21.70 -0.14
N PHE A 14 0.77 20.77 0.56
CA PHE A 14 0.85 19.35 0.25
C PHE A 14 0.41 19.04 -1.20
N PHE A 15 -0.74 19.58 -1.63
CA PHE A 15 -1.22 19.41 -3.00
C PHE A 15 -0.33 20.12 -4.03
N ALA A 16 0.13 21.33 -3.72
CA ALA A 16 1.01 22.10 -4.60
C ALA A 16 2.35 21.40 -4.83
N VAL A 17 2.97 20.83 -3.79
CA VAL A 17 4.22 20.07 -3.91
C VAL A 17 3.99 18.78 -4.71
N SER A 18 2.90 18.06 -4.44
CA SER A 18 2.57 16.81 -5.15
C SER A 18 2.36 17.04 -6.65
N LEU A 19 1.58 18.07 -7.01
CA LEU A 19 1.39 18.50 -8.41
C LEU A 19 2.70 18.98 -9.03
N GLY A 20 3.50 19.76 -8.28
CA GLY A 20 4.80 20.27 -8.69
C GLY A 20 5.78 19.16 -9.06
N ILE A 21 5.80 18.06 -8.29
CA ILE A 21 6.59 16.86 -8.61
C ILE A 21 6.13 16.22 -9.91
N GLY A 22 4.81 16.02 -10.07
CA GLY A 22 4.25 15.47 -11.30
C GLY A 22 4.66 16.27 -12.54
N ILE A 23 4.51 17.59 -12.47
CA ILE A 23 4.90 18.51 -13.55
C ILE A 23 6.41 18.48 -13.81
N TYR A 24 7.23 18.52 -12.76
CA TYR A 24 8.69 18.51 -12.91
C TYR A 24 9.18 17.23 -13.61
N VAL A 25 8.63 16.09 -13.19
CA VAL A 25 9.00 14.77 -13.70
C VAL A 25 8.49 14.53 -15.12
N SER A 26 7.34 15.09 -15.49
CA SER A 26 6.72 14.94 -16.82
C SER A 26 7.66 15.26 -17.98
N LYS A 27 8.61 16.19 -17.78
CA LYS A 27 9.65 16.56 -18.75
C LYS A 27 10.52 15.37 -19.19
N SER A 28 10.57 14.32 -18.38
CA SER A 28 11.30 13.08 -18.67
C SER A 28 10.40 11.86 -18.92
N SER A 29 9.19 11.81 -18.35
CA SER A 29 8.32 10.64 -18.39
C SER A 29 7.60 10.42 -19.73
N GLY A 30 7.38 11.47 -20.53
CA GLY A 30 6.59 11.38 -21.76
C GLY A 30 7.34 10.90 -23.01
N LYS A 31 8.62 10.51 -22.90
CA LYS A 31 9.47 10.22 -24.08
C LYS A 31 9.18 8.88 -24.74
N SER A 32 8.78 7.88 -23.96
CA SER A 32 8.42 6.55 -24.45
C SER A 32 7.49 5.84 -23.47
N ALA A 33 6.83 4.75 -23.91
CA ALA A 33 6.04 3.91 -23.00
C ALA A 33 6.90 3.32 -21.86
N ASN A 34 8.18 3.03 -22.13
CA ASN A 34 9.10 2.54 -21.11
C ASN A 34 9.42 3.61 -20.07
N ASP A 35 9.61 4.87 -20.49
CA ASP A 35 9.80 5.99 -19.57
C ASP A 35 8.53 6.25 -18.75
N PHE A 36 7.37 6.15 -19.37
CA PHE A 36 6.10 6.42 -18.70
C PHE A 36 5.74 5.37 -17.65
N PHE A 37 5.82 4.07 -17.99
CA PHE A 37 5.37 2.98 -17.10
C PHE A 37 6.49 2.39 -16.24
N LEU A 38 7.74 2.47 -16.66
CA LEU A 38 8.89 1.85 -15.98
C LEU A 38 10.00 2.83 -15.61
N SER A 39 9.84 4.12 -15.94
CA SER A 39 10.85 5.15 -15.71
C SER A 39 12.23 4.79 -16.27
N GLY A 40 12.28 4.19 -17.47
CA GLY A 40 13.54 3.80 -18.09
C GLY A 40 14.27 2.68 -17.35
N ARG A 41 13.58 1.96 -16.44
CA ARG A 41 14.14 0.93 -15.56
C ARG A 41 15.39 1.40 -14.80
N SER A 42 15.32 2.60 -14.23
CA SER A 42 16.47 3.28 -13.60
C SER A 42 16.29 3.52 -12.10
N MET A 43 15.20 3.01 -11.51
CA MET A 43 14.81 3.39 -10.16
C MET A 43 15.70 2.73 -9.09
N PRO A 44 16.15 3.50 -8.07
CA PRO A 44 16.92 2.97 -6.97
C PRO A 44 16.05 2.17 -5.99
N TRP A 45 16.68 1.27 -5.24
CA TRP A 45 15.98 0.29 -4.42
C TRP A 45 15.20 0.92 -3.28
N TRP A 46 15.78 1.90 -2.60
CA TRP A 46 15.20 2.56 -1.43
C TRP A 46 13.91 3.29 -1.82
N LEU A 47 13.91 3.92 -3.00
CA LEU A 47 12.78 4.68 -3.49
C LEU A 47 11.63 3.76 -3.90
N LEU A 48 11.95 2.67 -4.60
CA LEU A 48 10.96 1.66 -4.96
C LEU A 48 10.36 1.00 -3.73
N GLY A 49 11.18 0.60 -2.77
CA GLY A 49 10.71 -0.05 -1.55
C GLY A 49 9.85 0.90 -0.71
N LEU A 50 10.25 2.16 -0.54
CA LEU A 50 9.43 3.16 0.15
C LEU A 50 8.10 3.40 -0.57
N SER A 51 8.11 3.42 -1.90
CA SER A 51 6.89 3.52 -2.71
C SER A 51 5.98 2.29 -2.57
N MET A 52 6.53 1.07 -2.41
CA MET A 52 5.73 -0.11 -2.07
C MET A 52 5.02 0.08 -0.72
N VAL A 53 5.73 0.57 0.31
CA VAL A 53 5.16 0.83 1.64
C VAL A 53 4.07 1.91 1.56
N ALA A 54 4.35 3.03 0.88
CA ALA A 54 3.39 4.11 0.70
C ALA A 54 2.10 3.64 0.03
N THR A 55 2.21 2.75 -0.96
CA THR A 55 1.04 2.19 -1.67
C THR A 55 0.19 1.30 -0.77
N THR A 56 0.80 0.56 0.16
CA THR A 56 0.05 -0.24 1.16
C THR A 56 -0.60 0.60 2.25
N PHE A 57 -0.04 1.78 2.53
CA PHE A 57 -0.52 2.68 3.58
C PHE A 57 -1.57 3.65 3.04
N SER A 58 -2.63 3.09 2.43
CA SER A 58 -3.78 3.83 1.94
C SER A 58 -4.73 4.24 3.07
N THR A 59 -5.69 5.11 2.74
CA THR A 59 -6.66 5.71 3.67
C THR A 59 -7.50 4.69 4.46
N ASP A 60 -7.73 3.50 3.91
CA ASP A 60 -8.47 2.41 4.53
C ASP A 60 -7.61 1.54 5.47
N THR A 61 -6.30 1.48 5.27
CA THR A 61 -5.40 0.60 6.04
C THR A 61 -5.38 0.92 7.55
N PRO A 62 -5.26 2.18 8.01
CA PRO A 62 -5.36 2.49 9.43
C PRO A 62 -6.70 2.06 10.04
N ASN A 63 -7.81 2.18 9.31
CA ASN A 63 -9.12 1.75 9.79
C ASN A 63 -9.17 0.22 9.95
N LEU A 64 -8.63 -0.53 8.98
CA LEU A 64 -8.54 -1.98 9.07
C LEU A 64 -7.69 -2.43 10.26
N VAL A 65 -6.48 -1.90 10.41
CA VAL A 65 -5.55 -2.31 11.47
C VAL A 65 -6.09 -1.93 12.85
N THR A 66 -6.68 -0.73 13.00
CA THR A 66 -7.29 -0.32 14.27
C THR A 66 -8.51 -1.16 14.63
N ASP A 67 -9.32 -1.57 13.65
CA ASP A 67 -10.45 -2.48 13.89
C ASP A 67 -10.00 -3.89 14.31
N LEU A 68 -8.97 -4.43 13.64
CA LEU A 68 -8.36 -5.71 14.02
C LEU A 68 -7.84 -5.68 15.46
N VAL A 69 -7.08 -4.64 15.82
CA VAL A 69 -6.52 -4.49 17.17
C VAL A 69 -7.59 -4.22 18.22
N ARG A 70 -8.61 -3.41 17.90
CA ARG A 70 -9.73 -3.13 18.79
C ARG A 70 -10.55 -4.39 19.10
N THR A 71 -10.77 -5.24 18.09
CA THR A 71 -11.64 -6.42 18.19
C THR A 71 -10.89 -7.63 18.74
N ASN A 72 -9.71 -7.95 18.19
CA ASN A 72 -8.96 -9.19 18.47
C ASN A 72 -7.64 -8.96 19.23
N GLY A 73 -7.36 -7.72 19.62
CA GLY A 73 -6.07 -7.34 20.20
C GLY A 73 -4.93 -7.39 19.17
N VAL A 74 -3.70 -7.23 19.65
CA VAL A 74 -2.49 -7.23 18.83
C VAL A 74 -2.35 -8.54 18.05
N SER A 75 -2.81 -9.67 18.61
CA SER A 75 -2.84 -10.97 17.94
C SER A 75 -3.66 -10.99 16.64
N GLY A 76 -4.63 -10.08 16.48
CA GLY A 76 -5.39 -9.92 15.24
C GLY A 76 -4.52 -9.58 14.02
N ASN A 77 -3.32 -9.03 14.23
CA ASN A 77 -2.40 -8.68 13.14
C ASN A 77 -1.83 -9.90 12.41
N TRP A 78 -1.91 -11.12 12.97
CA TRP A 78 -1.50 -12.32 12.25
C TRP A 78 -2.28 -12.55 10.95
N VAL A 79 -3.50 -11.99 10.83
CA VAL A 79 -4.29 -11.97 9.60
C VAL A 79 -3.52 -11.33 8.44
N TRP A 80 -2.63 -10.38 8.68
CA TRP A 80 -1.83 -9.76 7.62
C TRP A 80 -0.32 -9.99 7.77
N TRP A 81 0.21 -10.18 8.98
CA TRP A 81 1.62 -10.51 9.20
C TRP A 81 2.04 -11.83 8.56
N ALA A 82 1.13 -12.80 8.41
CA ALA A 82 1.45 -14.04 7.71
C ALA A 82 1.92 -13.84 6.26
N PHE A 83 1.51 -12.73 5.61
CA PHE A 83 1.98 -12.38 4.27
C PHE A 83 3.46 -12.00 4.20
N LEU A 84 4.14 -11.82 5.34
CA LEU A 84 5.61 -11.73 5.37
C LEU A 84 6.25 -12.95 4.70
N ILE A 85 5.67 -14.16 4.82
CA ILE A 85 6.19 -15.36 4.16
C ILE A 85 6.17 -15.20 2.64
N THR A 86 5.06 -14.68 2.09
CA THR A 86 4.94 -14.32 0.67
C THR A 86 5.96 -13.27 0.27
N GLY A 87 6.13 -12.25 1.11
CA GLY A 87 7.07 -11.18 0.89
C GLY A 87 8.52 -11.68 0.85
N LEU A 88 8.95 -12.51 1.79
CA LEU A 88 10.28 -13.14 1.81
C LEU A 88 10.48 -14.06 0.60
N LEU A 89 9.47 -14.83 0.21
CA LEU A 89 9.52 -15.63 -1.02
C LEU A 89 9.74 -14.72 -2.24
N THR A 90 9.04 -13.59 -2.28
CA THR A 90 9.18 -12.59 -3.36
C THR A 90 10.59 -12.00 -3.38
N VAL A 91 11.16 -11.65 -2.22
CA VAL A 91 12.52 -11.11 -2.10
C VAL A 91 13.56 -12.10 -2.63
N PHE A 92 13.57 -13.32 -2.11
CA PHE A 92 14.69 -14.25 -2.33
C PHE A 92 14.56 -15.06 -3.62
N VAL A 93 13.36 -15.27 -4.13
CA VAL A 93 13.12 -16.09 -5.33
C VAL A 93 12.75 -15.21 -6.52
N TYR A 94 11.73 -14.35 -6.37
CA TYR A 94 11.08 -13.75 -7.52
C TYR A 94 11.62 -12.38 -7.92
N ALA A 95 12.16 -11.58 -7.00
CA ALA A 95 12.57 -10.20 -7.31
C ALA A 95 13.62 -10.13 -8.43
N LYS A 96 14.60 -11.02 -8.35
CA LYS A 96 15.60 -11.21 -9.41
C LYS A 96 14.97 -11.65 -10.73
N LEU A 97 14.04 -12.60 -10.68
CA LEU A 97 13.39 -13.17 -11.87
C LEU A 97 12.49 -12.16 -12.57
N TRP A 98 11.71 -11.39 -11.81
CA TRP A 98 10.89 -10.30 -12.33
C TRP A 98 11.76 -9.30 -13.06
N ARG A 99 12.82 -8.80 -12.43
CA ARG A 99 13.70 -7.83 -13.09
C ARG A 99 14.37 -8.38 -14.35
N LYS A 100 14.79 -9.66 -14.35
CA LYS A 100 15.39 -10.34 -15.51
C LYS A 100 14.43 -10.62 -16.65
N SER A 101 13.15 -10.82 -16.36
CA SER A 101 12.14 -11.17 -17.36
C SER A 101 12.00 -10.10 -18.45
N ASN A 102 12.35 -8.84 -18.12
CA ASN A 102 12.29 -7.68 -19.01
C ASN A 102 10.90 -7.45 -19.65
N VAL A 103 9.85 -8.02 -19.06
CA VAL A 103 8.46 -7.75 -19.43
C VAL A 103 8.06 -6.35 -18.97
N ASN A 104 7.06 -5.75 -19.61
CA ASN A 104 6.58 -4.41 -19.27
C ASN A 104 5.47 -4.43 -18.21
N THR A 105 4.72 -5.51 -18.14
CA THR A 105 3.68 -5.74 -17.15
C THR A 105 3.80 -7.14 -16.56
N ASP A 106 3.31 -7.32 -15.34
CA ASP A 106 3.17 -8.64 -14.72
C ASP A 106 2.31 -9.58 -15.59
N LEU A 107 1.29 -9.07 -16.27
CA LEU A 107 0.44 -9.85 -17.16
C LEU A 107 1.13 -10.34 -18.43
N GLU A 108 2.17 -9.64 -18.90
CA GLU A 108 2.97 -10.09 -20.05
C GLU A 108 3.76 -11.37 -19.71
N PHE A 109 4.05 -11.61 -18.43
CA PHE A 109 4.69 -12.84 -17.98
C PHE A 109 3.89 -14.11 -18.33
N TYR A 110 2.56 -14.07 -18.40
CA TYR A 110 1.75 -15.23 -18.78
C TYR A 110 2.05 -15.68 -20.21
N GLU A 111 2.18 -14.73 -21.14
CA GLU A 111 2.56 -15.04 -22.53
C GLU A 111 4.00 -15.55 -22.60
N LEU A 112 4.93 -14.96 -21.84
CA LEU A 112 6.32 -15.43 -21.77
C LEU A 112 6.41 -16.87 -21.23
N ARG A 113 5.62 -17.20 -20.19
CA ARG A 113 5.72 -18.47 -19.48
C ARG A 113 5.01 -19.63 -20.19
N TYR A 114 3.85 -19.37 -20.78
CA TYR A 114 2.98 -20.43 -21.34
C TYR A 114 2.94 -20.43 -22.87
N GLY A 115 3.18 -19.29 -23.51
CA GLY A 115 3.18 -19.17 -24.97
C GLY A 115 1.83 -19.47 -25.65
N GLY A 116 1.76 -19.11 -26.93
CA GLY A 116 0.64 -19.47 -27.80
C GLY A 116 -0.67 -18.68 -27.56
N LYS A 117 -1.69 -19.03 -28.36
CA LYS A 117 -2.99 -18.35 -28.37
C LYS A 117 -3.73 -18.40 -27.02
N PRO A 118 -3.74 -19.51 -26.27
CA PRO A 118 -4.41 -19.55 -24.95
C PRO A 118 -3.78 -18.59 -23.95
N ALA A 119 -2.45 -18.49 -23.90
CA ALA A 119 -1.76 -17.55 -23.01
C ALA A 119 -2.07 -16.09 -23.36
N SER A 120 -2.15 -15.78 -24.65
CA SER A 120 -2.52 -14.43 -25.10
C SER A 120 -3.96 -14.05 -24.76
N PHE A 121 -4.88 -15.00 -24.91
CA PHE A 121 -6.25 -14.81 -24.43
C PHE A 121 -6.27 -14.56 -22.92
N LEU A 122 -5.55 -15.37 -22.13
CA LEU A 122 -5.47 -15.22 -20.68
C LEU A 122 -4.91 -13.85 -20.26
N ARG A 123 -3.84 -13.38 -20.91
CA ARG A 123 -3.26 -12.04 -20.68
C ARG A 123 -4.30 -10.95 -20.91
N LYS A 124 -4.99 -10.96 -22.05
CA LYS A 124 -6.02 -9.96 -22.40
C LYS A 124 -7.19 -9.98 -21.43
N PHE A 125 -7.69 -11.18 -21.12
CA PHE A 125 -8.77 -11.37 -20.15
C PHE A 125 -8.40 -10.82 -18.77
N ARG A 126 -7.23 -11.21 -18.25
CA ARG A 126 -6.75 -10.73 -16.95
C ARG A 126 -6.47 -9.22 -16.93
N ALA A 127 -6.02 -8.64 -18.04
CA ALA A 127 -5.81 -7.20 -18.13
C ALA A 127 -7.11 -6.41 -17.93
N ILE A 128 -8.23 -6.89 -18.49
CA ILE A 128 -9.53 -6.25 -18.30
C ILE A 128 -10.08 -6.58 -16.91
N TYR A 129 -10.04 -7.85 -16.53
CA TYR A 129 -10.61 -8.32 -15.27
C TYR A 129 -9.91 -7.71 -14.05
N LEU A 130 -8.58 -7.80 -13.96
CA LEU A 130 -7.81 -7.24 -12.85
C LEU A 130 -7.59 -5.73 -13.02
N GLY A 131 -7.22 -5.30 -14.23
CA GLY A 131 -6.83 -3.91 -14.50
C GLY A 131 -8.00 -2.92 -14.47
N VAL A 132 -9.21 -3.35 -14.80
CA VAL A 132 -10.41 -2.50 -14.82
C VAL A 132 -11.38 -2.90 -13.73
N ILE A 133 -11.98 -4.10 -13.82
CA ILE A 133 -13.09 -4.48 -12.94
C ILE A 133 -12.65 -4.53 -11.48
N PHE A 134 -11.58 -5.28 -11.19
CA PHE A 134 -11.10 -5.45 -9.83
C PHE A 134 -10.57 -4.13 -9.25
N ASN A 135 -9.75 -3.39 -10.01
CA ASN A 135 -9.26 -2.08 -9.59
C ASN A 135 -10.38 -1.09 -9.28
N VAL A 136 -11.47 -1.05 -10.05
CA VAL A 136 -12.62 -0.18 -9.75
C VAL A 136 -13.27 -0.57 -8.43
N ILE A 137 -13.44 -1.86 -8.15
CA ILE A 137 -13.99 -2.35 -6.87
C ILE A 137 -13.08 -1.97 -5.71
N THR A 138 -11.78 -2.20 -5.82
CA THR A 138 -10.80 -1.82 -4.78
C THR A 138 -10.78 -0.31 -4.55
N MET A 139 -10.73 0.48 -5.64
CA MET A 139 -10.77 1.94 -5.55
C MET A 139 -12.08 2.43 -4.91
N ALA A 140 -13.22 1.77 -5.15
CA ALA A 140 -14.48 2.15 -4.51
C ALA A 140 -14.39 2.01 -2.98
N SER A 141 -13.80 0.93 -2.47
CA SER A 141 -13.58 0.73 -1.03
C SER A 141 -12.66 1.78 -0.42
N VAL A 142 -11.53 2.09 -1.08
CA VAL A 142 -10.59 3.14 -0.62
C VAL A 142 -11.25 4.52 -0.68
N THR A 143 -12.00 4.80 -1.74
CA THR A 143 -12.72 6.07 -1.92
C THR A 143 -13.82 6.25 -0.88
N LEU A 144 -14.48 5.17 -0.45
CA LEU A 144 -15.45 5.23 0.65
C LEU A 144 -14.81 5.67 1.96
N ALA A 145 -13.57 5.22 2.25
CA ALA A 145 -12.83 5.70 3.41
C ALA A 145 -12.53 7.21 3.29
N ALA A 146 -12.10 7.66 2.10
CA ALA A 146 -11.86 9.08 1.84
C ALA A 146 -13.14 9.94 1.99
N ILE A 147 -14.29 9.48 1.49
CA ILE A 147 -15.59 10.15 1.65
C ILE A 147 -15.94 10.33 3.13
N LYS A 148 -15.77 9.28 3.93
CA LYS A 148 -16.05 9.35 5.38
C LYS A 148 -15.16 10.39 6.08
N ILE A 149 -13.87 10.40 5.75
CA ILE A 149 -12.92 11.37 6.31
C ILE A 149 -13.26 12.79 5.84
N GLY A 150 -13.50 12.98 4.55
CA GLY A 150 -13.87 14.29 3.98
C GLY A 150 -15.15 14.86 4.58
N GLY A 151 -16.18 14.03 4.77
CA GLY A 151 -17.42 14.43 5.42
C GLY A 151 -17.23 14.83 6.89
N ILE A 152 -16.45 14.07 7.66
CA ILE A 152 -16.22 14.36 9.09
C ILE A 152 -15.30 15.57 9.29
N MET A 153 -14.22 15.66 8.52
CA MET A 153 -13.17 16.67 8.71
C MET A 153 -13.51 18.00 8.04
N LEU A 154 -14.10 17.95 6.85
CA LEU A 154 -14.27 19.11 5.97
C LEU A 154 -15.75 19.44 5.70
N GLY A 155 -16.68 18.58 6.12
CA GLY A 155 -18.11 18.75 5.82
C GLY A 155 -18.45 18.56 4.34
N LEU A 156 -17.57 17.92 3.56
CA LEU A 156 -17.76 17.73 2.12
C LEU A 156 -18.84 16.69 1.83
N GLU A 157 -19.61 16.93 0.77
CA GLU A 157 -20.47 15.91 0.20
C GLU A 157 -19.62 14.81 -0.47
N PRO A 158 -20.15 13.58 -0.62
CA PRO A 158 -19.42 12.48 -1.24
C PRO A 158 -18.85 12.82 -2.61
N TRP A 159 -19.63 13.46 -3.49
CA TRP A 159 -19.20 13.79 -4.85
C TRP A 159 -18.08 14.83 -4.87
N GLU A 160 -18.09 15.81 -3.96
CA GLU A 160 -17.04 16.83 -3.83
C GLU A 160 -15.71 16.19 -3.46
N THR A 161 -15.75 15.24 -2.51
CA THR A 161 -14.56 14.49 -2.08
C THR A 161 -13.99 13.68 -3.23
N VAL A 162 -14.83 12.91 -3.94
CA VAL A 162 -14.37 12.05 -5.05
C VAL A 162 -13.83 12.88 -6.21
N ILE A 163 -14.53 13.92 -6.65
CA ILE A 163 -14.11 14.74 -7.78
C ILE A 163 -12.81 15.46 -7.44
N THR A 164 -12.71 16.08 -6.26
CA THR A 164 -11.52 16.85 -5.89
C THR A 164 -10.29 15.96 -5.74
N ALA A 165 -10.37 14.90 -4.93
CA ALA A 165 -9.25 13.98 -4.72
C ALA A 165 -8.89 13.23 -6.02
N GLY A 166 -9.91 12.80 -6.77
CA GLY A 166 -9.76 12.10 -8.04
C GLY A 166 -9.08 12.97 -9.10
N LEU A 167 -9.53 14.21 -9.30
CA LEU A 167 -8.95 15.12 -10.27
C LEU A 167 -7.49 15.41 -9.97
N VAL A 168 -7.14 15.70 -8.72
CA VAL A 168 -5.74 15.93 -8.32
C VAL A 168 -4.90 14.69 -8.60
N THR A 169 -5.38 13.53 -8.16
CA THR A 169 -4.67 12.24 -8.30
C THR A 169 -4.45 11.86 -9.76
N VAL A 170 -5.48 11.94 -10.59
CA VAL A 170 -5.42 11.67 -12.02
C VAL A 170 -4.47 12.66 -12.69
N THR A 171 -4.54 13.95 -12.35
CA THR A 171 -3.72 14.99 -12.97
C THR A 171 -2.23 14.73 -12.76
N PHE A 172 -1.78 14.58 -11.50
CA PHE A 172 -0.35 14.39 -11.26
C PHE A 172 0.14 13.02 -11.76
N SER A 173 -0.71 11.97 -11.68
CA SER A 173 -0.33 10.62 -12.12
C SER A 173 -0.26 10.51 -13.63
N ALA A 174 -1.20 11.10 -14.35
CA ALA A 174 -1.22 11.11 -15.82
C ALA A 174 -0.07 11.95 -16.39
N ILE A 175 0.27 13.07 -15.74
CA ILE A 175 1.36 13.96 -16.17
C ILE A 175 2.74 13.37 -15.80
N GLY A 176 2.89 12.84 -14.59
CA GLY A 176 4.18 12.37 -14.07
C GLY A 176 4.54 10.94 -14.46
N GLY A 177 3.57 10.11 -14.86
CA GLY A 177 3.76 8.68 -15.08
C GLY A 177 4.23 7.95 -13.82
N PHE A 178 4.78 6.75 -13.98
CA PHE A 178 5.27 5.92 -12.89
C PHE A 178 6.31 6.64 -12.02
N LYS A 179 7.22 7.41 -12.63
CA LYS A 179 8.23 8.20 -11.91
C LYS A 179 7.61 9.26 -11.00
N GLY A 180 6.55 9.92 -11.49
CA GLY A 180 5.81 10.91 -10.72
C GLY A 180 5.19 10.27 -9.49
N VAL A 181 4.47 9.15 -9.68
CA VAL A 181 3.84 8.38 -8.59
C VAL A 181 4.86 7.98 -7.53
N VAL A 182 6.00 7.40 -7.95
CA VAL A 182 7.03 6.95 -7.01
C VAL A 182 7.65 8.11 -6.20
N TYR A 183 7.80 9.30 -6.78
CA TYR A 183 8.28 10.47 -6.03
C TYR A 183 7.22 11.07 -5.11
N THR A 184 5.96 11.15 -5.54
CA THR A 184 4.86 11.61 -4.68
C THR A 184 4.63 10.66 -3.52
N ASP A 185 4.82 9.35 -3.72
CA ASP A 185 4.76 8.33 -2.67
C ASP A 185 5.72 8.61 -1.51
N VAL A 186 6.88 9.24 -1.78
CA VAL A 186 7.83 9.61 -0.71
C VAL A 186 7.22 10.62 0.25
N ILE A 187 6.57 11.64 -0.29
CA ILE A 187 5.92 12.67 0.51
C ILE A 187 4.71 12.08 1.23
N LEU A 188 3.89 11.31 0.51
CA LEU A 188 2.73 10.62 1.08
C LEU A 188 3.13 9.76 2.26
N PHE A 189 4.20 8.98 2.13
CA PHE A 189 4.71 8.14 3.21
C PHE A 189 5.07 8.95 4.46
N PHE A 190 5.88 10.01 4.34
CA PHE A 190 6.30 10.79 5.50
C PHE A 190 5.14 11.58 6.13
N VAL A 191 4.22 12.10 5.32
CA VAL A 191 3.02 12.80 5.80
C VAL A 191 2.11 11.81 6.55
N ALA A 192 1.86 10.64 5.98
CA ALA A 192 0.98 9.65 6.57
C ALA A 192 1.59 9.03 7.83
N MET A 193 2.89 8.73 7.84
CA MET A 193 3.61 8.23 9.01
C MET A 193 3.66 9.28 10.13
N GLY A 194 3.97 10.53 9.79
CA GLY A 194 3.96 11.64 10.73
C GLY A 194 2.58 11.88 11.32
N GLY A 195 1.53 11.83 10.49
CA GLY A 195 0.13 11.93 10.93
C GLY A 195 -0.28 10.78 11.84
N ALA A 196 0.07 9.54 11.51
CA ALA A 196 -0.27 8.37 12.31
C ALA A 196 0.45 8.36 13.68
N ILE A 197 1.76 8.62 13.70
CA ILE A 197 2.55 8.72 14.94
C ILE A 197 2.09 9.92 15.78
N GLY A 198 1.83 11.07 15.14
CA GLY A 198 1.33 12.27 15.80
C GLY A 198 -0.04 12.04 16.44
N ALA A 199 -0.96 11.39 15.73
CA ALA A 199 -2.28 11.02 16.25
C ALA A 199 -2.16 10.04 17.43
N ALA A 200 -1.32 9.01 17.32
CA ALA A 200 -1.08 8.07 18.42
C ALA A 200 -0.51 8.76 19.66
N TYR A 201 0.50 9.63 19.47
CA TYR A 201 1.07 10.43 20.54
C TYR A 201 0.03 11.34 21.21
N TYR A 202 -0.77 12.05 20.42
CA TYR A 202 -1.81 12.94 20.93
C TYR A 202 -2.86 12.16 21.74
N LEU A 203 -3.39 11.06 21.18
CA LEU A 203 -4.45 10.26 21.81
C LEU A 203 -4.01 9.62 23.13
N VAL A 204 -2.79 9.10 23.19
CA VAL A 204 -2.25 8.47 24.41
C VAL A 204 -2.05 9.49 25.54
N ASN A 205 -1.72 10.73 25.20
CA ASN A 205 -1.49 11.79 26.18
C ASN A 205 -2.75 12.59 26.55
N LEU A 206 -3.92 12.19 26.05
CA LEU A 206 -5.19 12.76 26.53
C LEU A 206 -5.35 12.49 28.03
N PRO A 207 -5.83 13.49 28.82
CA PRO A 207 -6.04 13.32 30.25
C PRO A 207 -6.89 12.10 30.62
N GLU A 208 -7.86 11.74 29.76
CA GLU A 208 -8.75 10.60 29.92
C GLU A 208 -8.04 9.25 29.74
N VAL A 209 -6.95 9.20 28.95
CA VAL A 209 -6.16 7.99 28.72
C VAL A 209 -5.03 7.87 29.75
N GLY A 210 -4.41 9.00 30.13
CA GLY A 210 -3.42 9.05 31.20
C GLY A 210 -2.03 8.50 30.83
N GLY A 211 -1.70 8.42 29.54
CA GLY A 211 -0.39 7.96 29.06
C GLY A 211 -0.33 6.46 28.73
N VAL A 212 0.84 6.03 28.23
CA VAL A 212 1.06 4.64 27.76
C VAL A 212 0.88 3.63 28.89
N GLN A 213 1.42 3.93 30.08
CA GLN A 213 1.36 3.02 31.22
C GLN A 213 -0.10 2.81 31.67
N ALA A 214 -0.88 3.89 31.77
CA ALA A 214 -2.30 3.81 32.10
C ALA A 214 -3.07 3.01 31.04
N LEU A 215 -2.84 3.30 29.75
CA LEU A 215 -3.45 2.57 28.64
C LEU A 215 -3.17 1.06 28.71
N LEU A 216 -1.91 0.65 28.88
CA LEU A 216 -1.53 -0.76 28.93
C LEU A 216 -2.07 -1.50 30.15
N SER A 217 -2.33 -0.77 31.24
CA SER A 217 -2.94 -1.32 32.47
C SER A 217 -4.47 -1.30 32.46
N HIS A 218 -5.10 -0.67 31.46
CA HIS A 218 -6.55 -0.52 31.41
C HIS A 218 -7.23 -1.88 31.21
N GLU A 219 -8.34 -2.11 31.92
CA GLU A 219 -9.10 -3.37 31.89
C GLU A 219 -9.51 -3.85 30.49
N ASN A 220 -9.72 -2.94 29.53
CA ASN A 220 -10.13 -3.25 28.16
C ASN A 220 -8.96 -3.52 27.20
N VAL A 221 -7.73 -3.35 27.68
CA VAL A 221 -6.48 -3.41 26.88
C VAL A 221 -5.54 -4.48 27.39
N ILE A 222 -5.52 -4.75 28.70
CA ILE A 222 -4.55 -5.65 29.33
C ILE A 222 -4.55 -7.07 28.74
N ASP A 223 -5.69 -7.56 28.27
CA ASP A 223 -5.87 -8.85 27.62
C ASP A 223 -5.59 -8.81 26.10
N LYS A 224 -5.44 -7.61 25.51
CA LYS A 224 -5.30 -7.37 24.07
C LYS A 224 -3.86 -7.09 23.61
N ILE A 225 -2.89 -7.03 24.51
CA ILE A 225 -1.49 -6.71 24.17
C ILE A 225 -0.70 -7.92 23.66
N SER A 226 -1.21 -9.14 23.86
CA SER A 226 -0.52 -10.35 23.42
C SER A 226 -0.39 -10.40 21.90
N ILE A 227 0.82 -10.69 21.43
CA ILE A 227 1.14 -10.93 20.01
C ILE A 227 0.54 -12.26 19.53
N LEU A 228 0.39 -13.24 20.42
CA LEU A 228 -0.20 -14.54 20.10
C LEU A 228 -1.65 -14.60 20.59
N PRO A 229 -2.55 -15.27 19.85
CA PRO A 229 -3.90 -15.50 20.32
C PRO A 229 -3.88 -16.42 21.55
N ASP A 230 -4.97 -16.38 22.32
CA ASP A 230 -5.14 -17.31 23.45
C ASP A 230 -5.20 -18.76 22.96
N PHE A 231 -4.25 -19.59 23.40
CA PHE A 231 -4.18 -21.01 23.07
C PHE A 231 -5.31 -21.83 23.70
N GLY A 232 -5.98 -21.32 24.73
CA GLY A 232 -7.21 -21.91 25.28
C GLY A 232 -8.42 -21.70 24.36
N ASN A 233 -8.42 -20.63 23.55
CA ASN A 233 -9.47 -20.35 22.58
C ASN A 233 -9.11 -20.96 21.21
N ARG A 234 -9.64 -22.17 20.96
CA ARG A 234 -9.40 -22.89 19.71
C ARG A 234 -9.84 -22.12 18.47
N GLU A 235 -10.93 -21.36 18.54
CA GLU A 235 -11.41 -20.58 17.40
C GLU A 235 -10.41 -19.48 17.06
N ALA A 236 -10.00 -18.66 18.04
CA ALA A 236 -9.02 -17.61 17.85
C ALA A 236 -7.67 -18.14 17.35
N LEU A 237 -7.21 -19.27 17.90
CA LEU A 237 -5.97 -19.91 17.44
C LEU A 237 -6.06 -20.32 15.97
N ILE A 238 -7.17 -20.94 15.55
CA ILE A 238 -7.35 -21.40 14.18
C ILE A 238 -7.48 -20.21 13.22
N THR A 239 -8.33 -19.24 13.54
CA THR A 239 -8.68 -18.15 12.62
C THR A 239 -7.58 -17.09 12.53
N LEU A 240 -6.93 -16.75 13.64
CA LEU A 240 -5.93 -15.69 13.68
C LEU A 240 -4.53 -16.20 13.37
N LEU A 241 -4.16 -17.44 13.71
CA LEU A 241 -2.78 -17.90 13.56
C LEU A 241 -2.64 -19.05 12.54
N ILE A 242 -3.38 -20.15 12.72
CA ILE A 242 -3.18 -21.36 11.91
C ILE A 242 -3.59 -21.15 10.46
N ILE A 243 -4.79 -20.63 10.19
CA ILE A 243 -5.24 -20.40 8.81
C ILE A 243 -4.33 -19.40 8.09
N PRO A 244 -3.96 -18.24 8.67
CA PRO A 244 -3.04 -17.31 8.05
C PRO A 244 -1.70 -17.92 7.66
N LEU A 245 -1.08 -18.69 8.57
CA LEU A 245 0.24 -19.31 8.36
C LEU A 245 0.22 -20.58 7.49
N ALA A 246 -0.84 -21.38 7.53
CA ALA A 246 -0.89 -22.64 6.81
C ALA A 246 -1.45 -22.51 5.40
N VAL A 247 -2.38 -21.57 5.17
CA VAL A 247 -3.17 -21.50 3.94
C VAL A 247 -3.16 -20.09 3.33
N GLN A 248 -3.54 -19.08 4.11
CA GLN A 248 -3.88 -17.76 3.55
C GLN A 248 -2.74 -17.10 2.78
N TRP A 249 -1.51 -17.17 3.30
CA TRP A 249 -0.38 -16.47 2.68
C TRP A 249 -0.13 -16.91 1.24
N TRP A 250 -0.39 -18.18 0.91
CA TRP A 250 -0.18 -18.73 -0.43
C TRP A 250 -1.47 -18.94 -1.26
N SER A 251 -2.63 -19.06 -0.61
CA SER A 251 -3.89 -19.34 -1.31
C SER A 251 -4.66 -18.07 -1.68
N SER A 252 -4.44 -16.98 -0.95
CA SER A 252 -5.23 -15.75 -1.13
C SER A 252 -4.59 -14.83 -2.16
N TRP A 253 -5.43 -14.29 -3.04
CA TRP A 253 -5.04 -13.19 -3.91
C TRP A 253 -5.25 -11.89 -3.14
N TYR A 254 -4.17 -11.15 -2.88
CA TYR A 254 -4.19 -9.82 -2.28
C TYR A 254 -3.17 -8.95 -3.02
N PRO A 255 -3.54 -7.76 -3.53
CA PRO A 255 -2.63 -6.92 -4.29
C PRO A 255 -1.32 -6.66 -3.55
N GLY A 256 -0.20 -7.06 -4.14
CA GLY A 256 1.13 -6.92 -3.54
C GLY A 256 1.50 -7.93 -2.45
N ALA A 257 0.59 -8.82 -2.06
CA ALA A 257 0.89 -10.00 -1.23
C ALA A 257 0.58 -11.32 -1.94
N GLU A 258 0.56 -11.31 -3.28
CA GLU A 258 0.49 -12.51 -4.10
C GLU A 258 1.79 -13.32 -4.00
N PRO A 259 1.72 -14.66 -3.91
CA PRO A 259 2.91 -15.51 -3.92
C PRO A 259 3.78 -15.26 -5.14
N GLY A 260 4.98 -14.74 -4.89
CA GLY A 260 5.98 -14.42 -5.90
C GLY A 260 5.89 -13.02 -6.50
N GLY A 261 5.08 -12.14 -5.92
CA GLY A 261 4.99 -10.74 -6.30
C GLY A 261 4.12 -10.54 -7.53
N GLY A 262 3.06 -9.76 -7.39
CA GLY A 262 2.10 -9.43 -8.44
C GLY A 262 1.67 -7.96 -8.36
N GLY A 263 1.03 -7.46 -9.40
CA GLY A 263 0.51 -6.10 -9.47
C GLY A 263 1.58 -5.04 -9.22
N TYR A 264 1.33 -4.15 -8.25
CA TYR A 264 2.14 -2.97 -8.03
C TYR A 264 3.55 -3.25 -7.49
N ILE A 265 3.77 -4.40 -6.82
CA ILE A 265 5.10 -4.86 -6.37
C ILE A 265 5.92 -5.32 -7.58
N ALA A 266 5.31 -6.11 -8.48
CA ALA A 266 5.93 -6.52 -9.73
C ALA A 266 6.34 -5.32 -10.59
N GLN A 267 5.46 -4.34 -10.74
CA GLN A 267 5.76 -3.11 -11.49
C GLN A 267 7.01 -2.39 -10.97
N ARG A 268 7.16 -2.30 -9.65
CA ARG A 268 8.31 -1.65 -9.00
C ARG A 268 9.60 -2.46 -9.18
N MET A 269 9.53 -3.78 -9.11
CA MET A 269 10.68 -4.64 -9.43
C MET A 269 11.09 -4.51 -10.91
N LEU A 270 10.14 -4.41 -11.83
CA LEU A 270 10.42 -4.21 -13.26
C LEU A 270 11.08 -2.86 -13.55
N ALA A 271 10.72 -1.82 -12.79
CA ALA A 271 11.29 -0.47 -12.91
C ALA A 271 12.67 -0.29 -12.24
N ALA A 272 13.14 -1.29 -11.48
CA ALA A 272 14.43 -1.23 -10.80
C ALA A 272 15.59 -1.12 -11.77
N LYS A 273 16.68 -0.45 -11.35
CA LYS A 273 17.91 -0.31 -12.12
C LYS A 273 18.45 -1.67 -12.60
N ASP A 274 18.57 -2.59 -11.68
CA ASP A 274 19.09 -3.94 -11.86
C ASP A 274 18.46 -4.89 -10.83
N GLU A 275 18.85 -6.16 -10.88
CA GLU A 275 18.30 -7.21 -10.03
C GLU A 275 18.60 -6.98 -8.54
N ASN A 276 19.78 -6.45 -8.20
CA ASN A 276 20.12 -6.15 -6.81
C ASN A 276 19.22 -5.04 -6.28
N HIS A 277 18.91 -4.05 -7.12
CA HIS A 277 17.97 -3.01 -6.77
C HIS A 277 16.53 -3.52 -6.61
N ALA A 278 16.11 -4.51 -7.40
CA ALA A 278 14.80 -5.15 -7.24
C ALA A 278 14.71 -5.97 -5.93
N ILE A 279 15.75 -6.73 -5.60
CA ILE A 279 15.85 -7.48 -4.33
C ILE A 279 15.89 -6.50 -3.15
N GLY A 280 16.72 -5.47 -3.23
CA GLY A 280 16.85 -4.46 -2.18
C GLY A 280 15.54 -3.71 -1.93
N ALA A 281 14.77 -3.40 -2.99
CA ALA A 281 13.49 -2.71 -2.88
C ALA A 281 12.46 -3.57 -2.15
N THR A 282 12.31 -4.83 -2.56
CA THR A 282 11.36 -5.75 -1.92
C THR A 282 11.79 -6.12 -0.50
N PHE A 283 13.08 -6.26 -0.24
CA PHE A 283 13.59 -6.53 1.11
C PHE A 283 13.33 -5.35 2.04
N PHE A 284 13.63 -4.13 1.59
CA PHE A 284 13.34 -2.91 2.33
C PHE A 284 11.84 -2.73 2.60
N PHE A 285 10.99 -3.00 1.60
CA PHE A 285 9.54 -3.02 1.79
C PHE A 285 9.12 -3.98 2.90
N ASN A 286 9.62 -5.22 2.88
CA ASN A 286 9.25 -6.22 3.89
C ASN A 286 9.68 -5.83 5.30
N ILE A 287 10.86 -5.23 5.45
CA ILE A 287 11.30 -4.69 6.75
C ILE A 287 10.31 -3.61 7.20
N MET A 288 10.10 -2.58 6.37
CA MET A 288 9.27 -1.43 6.75
C MET A 288 7.79 -1.78 6.95
N HIS A 289 7.30 -2.84 6.32
CA HIS A 289 5.89 -3.23 6.37
C HIS A 289 5.59 -4.22 7.49
N TYR A 290 6.54 -5.09 7.87
CA TYR A 290 6.30 -6.19 8.80
C TYR A 290 7.20 -6.21 10.06
N ALA A 291 8.26 -5.40 10.13
CA ALA A 291 9.23 -5.38 11.24
C ALA A 291 9.30 -3.99 11.90
#